data_AF-A0A845R3U5-F1
#
_entry.id   AF-A0A845R3U5-F1
#
_cell.length_a   1.000
_cell.length_b   1.000
_cell.length_c   1.000
_cell.angle_alpha   90.00
_cell.angle_beta   90.00
_cell.angle_gamma   90.00
#
_symmetry.space_group_name_H-M   'P 1'
#
loop_
_entity.id
_entity.type
_entity.pdbx_description
1 polymer ?
#
loop_
_entity_poly.entity_id
_entity_poly.type
_entity_poly.pdbx_seq_one_letter_code
_entity_poly.pdbx_strand_id
1 'polypeptide(L)' 'MQPKEEFEKSARSVDQALDEIERTLEQMLTLSRLSASDLNVDRAALQKTLERLQRKIDRIADGI' A
#
# COMPACT_ATOMS: atom_id res chain seq x y z
N MET A 1 15.36 0.71 29.80
CA MET A 1 14.12 0.41 29.06
C MET A 1 13.83 -1.08 29.23
N GLN A 2 12.59 -1.47 29.50
CA GLN A 2 12.26 -2.88 29.71
C GLN A 2 12.09 -3.58 28.34
N PRO A 3 12.58 -4.81 28.15
CA PRO A 3 12.48 -5.54 26.87
C PRO A 3 11.06 -5.58 26.29
N LYS A 4 10.03 -5.69 27.14
CA LYS A 4 8.62 -5.71 26.73
C LYS A 4 8.17 -4.44 25.98
N GLU A 5 8.67 -3.27 26.37
CA GLU A 5 8.28 -1.99 25.74
C GLU A 5 8.83 -1.86 24.31
N GLU A 6 9.95 -2.50 24.01
CA GLU A 6 10.60 -2.48 22.70
C GLU A 6 9.90 -3.43 21.72
N PHE A 7 9.47 -4.61 22.20
CA PHE A 7 8.65 -5.55 21.45
C PHE A 7 7.27 -4.97 21.09
N GLU A 8 6.58 -4.33 22.05
CA GLU A 8 5.26 -3.73 21.78
C GLU A 8 5.33 -2.56 20.79
N LYS A 9 6.41 -1.77 20.82
CA LYS A 9 6.64 -0.72 19.82
C LYS A 9 6.88 -1.30 18.43
N SER A 10 7.68 -2.36 18.34
CA SER A 10 7.97 -3.04 17.07
C SER A 10 6.72 -3.71 16.49
N ALA A 11 5.89 -4.33 17.34
CA ALA A 11 4.60 -4.90 16.91
C ALA A 11 3.65 -3.82 16.38
N ARG A 12 3.51 -2.68 17.08
CA ARG A 12 2.69 -1.55 16.60
C ARG A 12 3.20 -0.95 15.29
N SER A 13 4.52 -0.90 15.07
CA SER A 13 5.06 -0.42 13.80
C SER A 13 4.77 -1.39 12.65
N VAL A 14 4.76 -2.70 12.90
CA VAL A 14 4.37 -3.70 11.90
C VAL A 14 2.87 -3.59 11.59
N ASP A 15 2.01 -3.49 12.59
CA ASP A 15 0.56 -3.32 12.38
C ASP A 15 0.26 -2.06 11.56
N GLN A 16 0.92 -0.93 11.88
CA GLN A 16 0.76 0.31 11.12
C GLN A 16 1.24 0.17 9.67
N ALA A 17 2.33 -0.57 9.44
CA ALA A 17 2.84 -0.82 8.10
C ALA A 17 1.89 -1.70 7.28
N LEU A 18 1.29 -2.72 7.90
CA LEU A 18 0.28 -3.58 7.29
C LEU A 18 -1.01 -2.81 6.94
N ASP A 19 -1.50 -1.95 7.84
CA ASP A 19 -2.63 -1.06 7.58
C ASP A 19 -2.37 -0.14 6.36
N GLU A 20 -1.13 0.35 6.21
CA GLU A 20 -0.77 1.19 5.07
C GLU A 20 -0.67 0.41 3.75
N ILE A 21 -0.21 -0.85 3.80
CA ILE A 21 -0.24 -1.76 2.66
C ILE A 21 -1.69 -2.04 2.24
N GLU A 22 -2.57 -2.38 3.18
CA GLU A 22 -3.99 -2.65 2.90
C GLU A 22 -4.68 -1.47 2.21
N ARG A 23 -4.56 -0.26 2.77
CA ARG A 23 -5.10 0.95 2.16
C ARG A 23 -4.55 1.21 0.76
N THR A 24 -3.27 0.89 0.54
CA THR A 24 -2.64 1.06 -0.78
C THR A 24 -3.19 0.04 -1.79
N LEU A 25 -3.43 -1.20 -1.36
CA LEU A 25 -4.06 -2.24 -2.18
C LEU A 25 -5.52 -1.88 -2.53
N GLU A 26 -6.29 -1.33 -1.59
CA GLU A 26 -7.66 -0.85 -1.86
C GLU A 26 -7.69 0.26 -2.93
N GLN A 27 -6.70 1.18 -2.90
CA GLN A 27 -6.55 2.20 -3.93
C GLN A 27 -6.24 1.57 -5.30
N MET A 28 -5.34 0.58 -5.35
CA MET A 28 -5.04 -0.15 -6.58
C MET A 28 -6.27 -0.89 -7.12
N LEU A 29 -7.09 -1.50 -6.26
CA LEU A 29 -8.33 -2.16 -6.66
C LEU A 29 -9.33 -1.17 -7.24
N THR A 30 -9.49 0.00 -6.62
CA THR A 30 -10.37 1.07 -7.11
C THR A 30 -9.94 1.56 -8.49
N LEU A 31 -8.64 1.80 -8.69
CA LEU A 31 -8.10 2.18 -9.99
C LEU A 31 -8.28 1.08 -11.04
N SER A 32 -8.11 -0.19 -10.65
CA SER A 32 -8.30 -1.32 -11.55
C SER A 32 -9.76 -1.43 -12.01
N ARG A 33 -10.72 -1.23 -11.10
CA ARG A 33 -12.15 -1.16 -11.43
C ARG A 33 -12.47 0.00 -12.36
N LEU A 34 -11.87 1.18 -12.12
CA LEU A 34 -12.02 2.34 -12.99
C LEU A 34 -11.50 2.07 -14.40
N SER A 35 -10.34 1.42 -14.52
CA SER A 35 -9.75 1.01 -15.81
C SER A 35 -10.61 -0.01 -16.57
N ALA A 36 -11.30 -0.88 -15.84
CA ALA A 36 -12.20 -1.88 -16.42
C ALA A 36 -13.58 -1.31 -16.81
N SER A 37 -13.90 -0.08 -16.41
CA SER A 37 -15.15 0.59 -16.80
C SER A 37 -15.08 1.13 -18.23
N ASP A 38 -16.25 1.41 -18.81
CA ASP A 38 -16.38 2.03 -20.14
C ASP A 38 -16.06 3.55 -20.14
N LEU A 39 -15.54 4.08 -19.03
CA LEU A 39 -15.12 5.47 -18.96
C LEU A 39 -13.88 5.68 -19.83
N ASN A 40 -13.82 6.85 -20.47
CA ASN A 40 -12.64 7.26 -21.24
C ASN A 40 -11.54 7.73 -20.26
N VAL A 41 -10.86 6.76 -19.64
CA VAL A 41 -9.74 6.99 -18.73
C VAL A 41 -8.40 6.87 -19.45
N ASP A 42 -7.46 7.73 -19.07
CA ASP A 42 -6.06 7.63 -19.49
C ASP A 42 -5.42 6.39 -18.86
N ARG A 43 -5.43 5.29 -19.61
CA ARG A 43 -4.86 4.00 -19.20
C ARG A 43 -3.35 4.07 -18.93
N ALA A 44 -2.63 4.96 -19.61
CA ALA A 44 -1.19 5.12 -19.41
C ALA A 44 -0.90 5.84 -18.09
N ALA A 45 -1.67 6.88 -17.76
CA ALA A 45 -1.58 7.54 -16.46
C ALA A 45 -1.99 6.61 -15.31
N LEU A 46 -3.02 5.79 -15.52
CA LEU A 46 -3.50 4.82 -14.54
C LEU A 46 -2.45 3.74 -14.26
N GLN A 47 -1.83 3.18 -15.31
CA GLN A 47 -0.74 2.21 -15.17
C GLN A 47 0.46 2.78 -14.39
N LYS A 48 0.90 4.01 -14.71
CA LYS A 48 1.97 4.69 -13.96
C LYS A 48 1.60 4.88 -12.48
N THR A 49 0.33 5.13 -12.20
CA THR A 49 -0.17 5.28 -10.82
C THR A 49 -0.13 3.95 -10.09
N LEU A 50 -0.56 2.86 -10.71
CA LEU A 50 -0.48 1.50 -10.16
C LEU A 50 0.97 1.10 -9.85
N GLU A 51 1.91 1.34 -10.76
CA GLU A 51 3.35 1.07 -10.54
C GLU A 51 3.94 1.88 -9.40
N ARG A 52 3.44 3.10 -9.15
CA ARG A 52 3.86 3.93 -8.01
C ARG A 52 3.33 3.37 -6.69
N LEU A 53 2.08 2.90 -6.69
CA LEU A 53 1.46 2.29 -5.50
C LEU A 53 2.11 0.95 -5.17
N GLN A 54 2.41 0.13 -6.18
CA GLN A 54 3.17 -1.11 -5.99
C GLN A 54 4.55 -0.84 -5.38
N ARG A 55 5.33 0.10 -5.94
CA ARG A 55 6.61 0.52 -5.36
C ARG A 55 6.50 1.13 -3.96
N LYS A 56 5.32 1.59 -3.56
CA LYS A 56 5.08 2.05 -2.18
C LYS A 56 4.93 0.84 -1.26
N ILE A 57 4.14 -0.16 -1.67
CA ILE A 57 3.99 -1.43 -0.94
C ILE A 57 5.34 -2.12 -0.79
N ASP A 58 6.11 -2.26 -1.88
CA ASP A 58 7.42 -2.92 -1.84
C ASP A 58 8.34 -2.26 -0.80
N ARG A 59 8.40 -0.92 -0.78
CA ARG A 59 9.21 -0.18 0.20
C ARG A 59 8.74 -0.33 1.65
N ILE A 60 7.44 -0.50 1.87
CA ILE A 60 6.90 -0.74 3.22
C ILE A 60 7.24 -2.17 3.63
N ALA A 61 7.05 -3.14 2.73
CA ALA A 61 7.34 -4.54 2.95
C ALA A 61 8.83 -4.81 3.21
N ASP A 62 9.74 -4.10 2.53
CA ASP A 62 11.19 -4.18 2.77
C ASP A 62 11.60 -3.69 4.18
N GLY A 63 10.73 -2.91 4.85
CA GLY A 63 10.96 -2.34 6.18
C GLY A 63 10.30 -3.11 7.32
N ILE A 64 9.59 -4.21 7.03
CA ILE A 64 8.96 -5.13 8.00
C ILE A 64 9.87 -6.34 8.19
#